data_AF-A0A2U2CLV4-F1
#
_entry.id   AF-A0A2U2CLV4-F1
#
_cell.length_a   1.000
_cell.length_b   1.000
_cell.length_c   1.000
_cell.angle_alpha   90.00
_cell.angle_beta   90.00
_cell.angle_gamma   90.00
#
_symmetry.space_group_name_H-M   'P 1'
#
loop_
_entity.id
_entity.type
_entity.pdbx_description
1 polymer ?
#
loop_
_entity_poly.entity_id
_entity_poly.type
_entity_poly.pdbx_seq_one_letter_code
_entity_poly.pdbx_strand_id
1 'polypeptide(L)'
;MREAASGEGGVFARIVCAGFDLCEAAEPWLARLPEAKGWHAYIAWDGNEPAGCAALFLSGEAAFTDFAATDPVFRKRGVQSANLAYRLHAAREMGVTRVHTCGRLGNRPKSHDLPVSLPVAVGIR
;
A
#
# COMPACT_ATOMS: atom_id res chain seq x y z
N MET A 1 1.75 -4.99 9.28
CA MET A 1 0.98 -4.08 8.38
C MET A 1 -0.45 -4.00 8.88
N ARG A 2 -1.06 -2.81 8.84
CA ARG A 2 -2.45 -2.59 9.26
C ARG A 2 -3.05 -1.38 8.56
N GLU A 3 -4.36 -1.22 8.66
CA GLU A 3 -5.05 0.02 8.26
C GLU A 3 -4.52 1.20 9.08
N ALA A 4 -4.39 2.36 8.42
CA ALA A 4 -3.95 3.60 9.03
C ALA A 4 -5.03 4.09 10.00
N ALA A 5 -4.65 4.32 11.25
CA ALA A 5 -5.51 4.88 12.26
C ALA A 5 -5.74 6.38 12.01
N SER A 6 -6.78 6.95 12.64
CA SER A 6 -6.99 8.39 12.63
C SER A 6 -5.75 9.10 13.19
N GLY A 7 -5.31 10.17 12.53
CA GLY A 7 -4.08 10.89 12.84
C GLY A 7 -2.80 10.34 12.17
N GLU A 8 -2.82 9.16 11.56
CA GLU A 8 -1.64 8.60 10.88
C GLU A 8 -1.47 9.05 9.42
N GLY A 9 -2.36 9.94 8.97
CA GLY A 9 -2.30 10.55 7.65
C GLY A 9 -0.93 11.13 7.29
N GLY A 10 -0.30 11.85 8.22
CA GLY A 10 1.03 12.43 7.98
C GLY A 10 2.10 11.37 7.73
N VAL A 11 2.04 10.23 8.42
CA VAL A 11 2.98 9.11 8.21
C VAL A 11 2.79 8.52 6.81
N PHE A 12 1.53 8.29 6.42
CA PHE A 12 1.19 7.81 5.09
C PHE A 12 1.69 8.77 4.00
N ALA A 13 1.38 10.06 4.12
CA ALA A 13 1.73 11.10 3.17
C ALA A 13 3.24 11.19 2.94
N ARG A 14 4.03 11.24 4.01
CA ARG A 14 5.50 11.32 3.95
C ARG A 14 6.10 10.15 3.15
N ILE A 15 5.63 8.92 3.39
CA ILE A 15 6.14 7.74 2.69
C ILE A 15 5.75 7.76 1.21
N VAL A 16 4.53 8.17 0.89
CA VAL A 16 4.09 8.33 -0.50
C VAL A 16 4.94 9.38 -1.21
N CYS A 17 5.08 10.58 -0.64
CA CYS A 17 5.89 11.65 -1.25
C CYS A 17 7.34 11.21 -1.49
N ALA A 18 7.98 10.58 -0.49
CA ALA A 18 9.33 10.06 -0.63
C ALA A 18 9.43 8.90 -1.66
N GLY A 19 8.41 8.05 -1.74
CA GLY A 19 8.38 6.90 -2.65
C GLY A 19 8.14 7.28 -4.11
N PHE A 20 7.34 8.31 -4.35
CA PHE A 20 6.93 8.79 -5.68
C PHE A 20 7.67 10.05 -6.14
N ASP A 21 8.58 10.58 -5.33
CA ASP A 21 9.32 11.83 -5.59
C ASP A 21 8.36 13.02 -5.82
N LEU A 22 7.35 13.14 -4.94
CA LEU A 22 6.38 14.23 -4.98
C LEU A 22 6.86 15.40 -4.13
N CYS A 23 6.48 16.61 -4.52
CA CYS A 23 6.78 17.80 -3.74
C CYS A 23 5.98 17.84 -2.43
N GLU A 24 6.49 18.58 -1.44
CA GLU A 24 5.87 18.75 -0.11
C GLU A 24 4.42 19.28 -0.18
N ALA A 25 4.08 20.01 -1.24
CA ALA A 25 2.71 20.49 -1.46
C ALA A 25 1.69 19.34 -1.61
N ALA A 26 2.13 18.11 -1.86
CA ALA A 26 1.27 16.94 -1.93
C ALA A 26 0.89 16.36 -0.55
N GLU A 27 1.69 16.62 0.49
CA GLU A 27 1.49 15.99 1.80
C GLU A 27 0.13 16.30 2.44
N PRO A 28 -0.38 17.56 2.45
CA PRO A 28 -1.63 17.86 3.14
C PRO A 28 -2.85 17.13 2.58
N TRP A 29 -2.89 16.88 1.28
CA TRP A 29 -4.02 16.15 0.68
C TRP A 29 -3.83 14.64 0.81
N LEU A 30 -2.60 14.13 0.67
CA LEU A 30 -2.31 12.71 0.91
C LEU A 30 -2.58 12.29 2.36
N ALA A 31 -2.35 13.20 3.31
CA ALA A 31 -2.62 12.95 4.72
C ALA A 31 -4.11 12.75 5.02
N ARG A 32 -5.00 13.20 4.13
CA ARG A 32 -6.44 13.02 4.27
C ARG A 32 -6.94 11.71 3.67
N LEU A 33 -6.09 10.98 2.94
CA LEU A 33 -6.49 9.76 2.24
C LEU A 33 -7.06 8.67 3.18
N PRO A 34 -6.51 8.42 4.39
CA PRO A 34 -7.08 7.44 5.32
C PRO A 34 -8.53 7.75 5.75
N GLU A 35 -8.96 9.01 5.67
CA GLU A 35 -10.28 9.46 6.08
C GLU A 35 -11.21 9.72 4.87
N ALA A 36 -10.69 9.62 3.65
CA ALA A 36 -11.44 9.87 2.45
C ALA A 36 -12.39 8.71 2.14
N LYS A 37 -13.65 9.03 1.82
CA LYS A 37 -14.67 8.02 1.52
C LYS A 37 -14.21 7.07 0.41
N GLY A 38 -14.33 5.77 0.67
CA GLY A 38 -13.96 4.69 -0.26
C GLY A 38 -12.46 4.38 -0.31
N TRP A 39 -11.62 5.18 0.33
CA TRP A 39 -10.20 4.90 0.46
C TRP A 39 -9.90 4.14 1.74
N HIS A 40 -9.05 3.14 1.61
CA HIS A 40 -8.46 2.38 2.71
C HIS A 40 -6.94 2.48 2.57
N ALA A 41 -6.32 3.19 3.51
CA ALA A 41 -4.89 3.39 3.55
C ALA A 41 -4.25 2.44 4.57
N TYR A 42 -3.09 1.89 4.23
CA TYR A 42 -2.40 0.89 5.04
C TYR A 42 -0.94 1.29 5.24
N ILE A 43 -0.40 0.98 6.42
CA ILE A 43 0.99 1.22 6.79
C ILE A 43 1.63 -0.10 7.25
N ALA A 44 2.81 -0.38 6.71
CA ALA A 44 3.70 -1.44 7.15
C ALA A 44 4.73 -0.87 8.14
N TRP A 45 4.96 -1.60 9.23
CA TRP A 45 5.78 -1.15 10.36
C TRP A 45 6.84 -2.20 10.68
N ASP A 46 8.11 -1.83 10.74
CA ASP A 46 9.17 -2.66 11.31
C ASP A 46 9.40 -2.21 12.76
N GLY A 47 8.70 -2.85 13.70
CA GLY A 47 8.58 -2.36 15.07
C GLY A 47 7.84 -1.02 15.11
N ASN A 48 8.53 0.03 15.55
CA ASN A 48 7.96 1.38 15.62
C ASN A 48 8.29 2.24 14.38
N GLU A 49 9.05 1.71 13.43
CA GLU A 49 9.48 2.46 12.24
C GLU A 49 8.56 2.13 11.05
N PRO A 50 7.95 3.13 10.39
CA PRO A 50 7.10 2.87 9.25
C PRO A 50 7.94 2.52 8.02
N ALA A 51 7.82 1.27 7.56
CA ALA A 51 8.62 0.69 6.49
C ALA A 51 8.01 0.90 5.09
N GLY A 52 6.71 1.17 5.00
CA GLY A 52 6.02 1.40 3.74
C GLY A 52 4.53 1.65 3.91
N CYS A 53 3.87 1.98 2.81
CA CYS A 53 2.42 2.21 2.79
C CYS A 53 1.80 1.77 1.47
N ALA A 54 0.48 1.66 1.45
CA ALA A 54 -0.29 1.44 0.23
C ALA A 54 -1.74 1.86 0.45
N ALA A 55 -2.47 2.13 -0.63
CA ALA A 55 -3.90 2.41 -0.59
C ALA A 55 -4.71 1.45 -1.48
N LEU A 56 -5.99 1.33 -1.15
CA LEU A 56 -7.01 0.63 -1.91
C LEU A 56 -8.25 1.52 -1.98
N PHE A 57 -8.73 1.82 -3.18
CA PHE A 57 -10.00 2.51 -3.39
C PHE A 57 -11.08 1.51 -3.76
N LEU A 58 -12.23 1.54 -3.09
CA LEU A 58 -13.37 0.66 -3.33
C LEU A 58 -14.44 1.35 -4.16
N SER A 59 -14.98 0.63 -5.15
CA SER A 59 -16.12 1.05 -5.97
C SER A 59 -16.98 -0.16 -6.34
N GLY A 60 -18.03 -0.40 -5.54
CA GLY A 60 -18.90 -1.57 -5.69
C GLY A 60 -18.10 -2.87 -5.55
N GLU A 61 -18.21 -3.76 -6.54
CA GLU A 61 -17.50 -5.04 -6.56
C GLU A 61 -16.05 -4.95 -7.09
N ALA A 62 -15.57 -3.75 -7.40
CA ALA A 62 -14.22 -3.51 -7.90
C ALA A 62 -13.41 -2.66 -6.91
N ALA A 63 -12.09 -2.84 -6.93
CA ALA A 63 -11.16 -1.97 -6.21
C ALA A 63 -9.97 -1.56 -7.09
N PHE A 64 -9.36 -0.43 -6.76
CA PHE A 64 -8.16 0.08 -7.40
C PHE A 64 -7.03 0.21 -6.39
N THR A 65 -5.87 -0.37 -6.71
CA THR A 65 -4.66 -0.26 -5.90
C THR A 65 -3.87 0.96 -6.29
N ASP A 66 -3.50 1.79 -5.31
CA ASP A 66 -2.65 2.97 -5.55
C ASP A 66 -1.69 3.24 -4.38
N PHE A 67 -0.82 4.23 -4.53
CA PHE A 67 0.05 4.81 -3.50
C PHE A 67 0.91 3.79 -2.74
N ALA A 68 1.26 2.69 -3.42
CA ALA A 68 2.13 1.67 -2.86
C ALA A 68 3.59 2.16 -2.89
N ALA A 69 4.13 2.47 -1.71
CA ALA A 69 5.50 2.93 -1.54
C ALA A 69 6.21 2.13 -0.45
N THR A 70 7.52 2.02 -0.58
CA THR A 70 8.41 1.43 0.44
C THR A 70 9.47 2.47 0.73
N ASP A 71 9.64 2.76 2.02
CA ASP A 71 10.71 3.65 2.46
C ASP A 71 12.06 3.12 1.94
N PRO A 72 12.93 3.98 1.37
CA PRO A 72 14.21 3.56 0.79
C PRO A 72 15.04 2.63 1.69
N VAL A 73 15.03 2.84 3.01
CA VAL A 73 15.81 2.07 3.99
C VAL A 73 15.32 0.61 4.08
N PHE A 74 14.04 0.38 3.79
CA PHE A 74 13.36 -0.92 3.91
C PHE A 74 13.16 -1.63 2.57
N ARG A 75 13.68 -1.07 1.47
CA ARG A 75 13.61 -1.70 0.15
C ARG A 75 14.33 -3.06 0.16
N LYS A 76 13.87 -3.96 -0.72
CA LYS A 76 14.37 -5.35 -0.85
C LYS A 76 14.17 -6.22 0.41
N ARG A 77 13.28 -5.83 1.32
CA ARG A 77 12.89 -6.62 2.51
C ARG A 77 11.47 -7.20 2.43
N GLY A 78 10.86 -7.19 1.25
CA GLY A 78 9.53 -7.79 1.02
C GLY A 78 8.32 -6.90 1.32
N VAL A 79 8.51 -5.65 1.75
CA VAL A 79 7.42 -4.71 2.08
C VAL A 79 6.40 -4.56 0.92
N GLN A 80 6.88 -4.42 -0.31
CA GLN A 80 6.00 -4.27 -1.48
C GLN A 80 5.10 -5.50 -1.72
N SER A 81 5.68 -6.70 -1.65
CA SER A 81 4.94 -7.96 -1.80
C SER A 81 3.94 -8.16 -0.66
N ALA A 82 4.33 -7.84 0.57
CA ALA A 82 3.45 -7.86 1.73
C ALA A 82 2.27 -6.88 1.57
N ASN A 83 2.54 -5.65 1.09
CA ASN A 83 1.52 -4.64 0.81
C ASN A 83 0.51 -5.10 -0.25
N LEU A 84 0.96 -5.77 -1.31
CA LEU A 84 0.06 -6.32 -2.31
C LEU A 84 -0.80 -7.45 -1.74
N ALA A 85 -0.17 -8.43 -1.08
CA ALA A 85 -0.88 -9.58 -0.50
C ALA A 85 -1.96 -9.13 0.51
N TYR A 86 -1.61 -8.22 1.42
CA TYR A 86 -2.54 -7.70 2.41
C TYR A 86 -3.72 -6.98 1.76
N ARG A 87 -3.49 -6.11 0.77
CA ARG A 87 -4.59 -5.39 0.09
C ARG A 87 -5.52 -6.32 -0.67
N LEU A 88 -4.99 -7.38 -1.29
CA LEU A 88 -5.82 -8.38 -1.96
C LEU A 88 -6.66 -9.17 -0.95
N HIS A 89 -6.11 -9.47 0.23
CA HIS A 89 -6.87 -10.08 1.31
C HIS A 89 -7.96 -9.13 1.83
N ALA A 90 -7.62 -7.88 2.17
CA ALA A 90 -8.58 -6.88 2.62
C ALA A 90 -9.70 -6.66 1.59
N ALA A 91 -9.36 -6.56 0.30
CA ALA A 91 -10.36 -6.44 -0.77
C ALA A 91 -11.34 -7.62 -0.77
N ARG A 92 -10.84 -8.86 -0.62
CA ARG A 92 -11.67 -10.06 -0.56
C ARG A 92 -12.61 -10.05 0.65
N GLU A 93 -12.12 -9.68 1.83
CA GLU A 93 -12.95 -9.54 3.04
C GLU A 93 -14.06 -8.50 2.86
N MET A 94 -13.83 -7.48 2.03
CA MET A 94 -14.83 -6.46 1.67
C MET A 94 -15.75 -6.86 0.50
N GLY A 95 -15.69 -8.11 0.02
CA GLY A 95 -16.56 -8.62 -1.05
C GLY A 95 -16.16 -8.17 -2.46
N VAL A 96 -14.95 -7.62 -2.65
CA VAL A 96 -14.45 -7.20 -3.96
C VAL A 96 -14.08 -8.42 -4.79
N THR A 97 -14.54 -8.47 -6.05
CA THR A 97 -14.29 -9.57 -6.99
C THR A 97 -13.22 -9.23 -8.03
N ARG A 98 -12.93 -7.94 -8.23
CA ARG A 98 -11.95 -7.45 -9.22
C ARG A 98 -11.06 -6.38 -8.62
N VAL A 99 -9.75 -6.53 -8.82
CA VAL A 99 -8.76 -5.54 -8.40
C VAL A 99 -7.98 -5.04 -9.61
N HIS A 100 -7.94 -3.72 -9.74
CA HIS A 100 -7.27 -3.02 -10.83
C HIS A 100 -6.05 -2.28 -10.30
N THR A 101 -5.05 -2.09 -11.16
CA THR A 101 -3.85 -1.31 -10.89
C THR A 101 -3.46 -0.55 -12.14
N CYS A 102 -2.80 0.60 -12.00
CA CYS A 102 -2.12 1.24 -13.11
C CYS A 102 -0.61 1.06 -12.94
N GLY A 103 0.06 0.72 -14.03
CA GLY A 103 1.50 0.55 -14.05
C GLY A 103 2.08 1.35 -15.20
N ARG A 104 3.26 1.93 -15.00
CA ARG A 104 4.01 2.51 -16.11
C ARG A 104 4.38 1.39 -17.09
N LEU A 105 4.09 1.59 -18.36
CA LEU A 105 4.54 0.68 -19.42
C LEU A 105 6.06 0.55 -19.36
N GLY A 106 6.58 -0.69 -19.34
CA GLY A 106 8.01 -0.98 -19.17
C GLY A 106 8.47 -1.16 -17.72
N ASN A 107 7.61 -0.91 -16.72
CA ASN A 107 7.87 -1.25 -15.32
C ASN A 107 7.58 -2.74 -15.06
N ARG A 108 8.31 -3.63 -15.75
CA ARG A 108 8.19 -5.07 -15.51
C ARG A 108 8.92 -5.45 -14.23
N PRO A 109 8.26 -6.11 -13.27
CA PRO A 109 8.98 -6.88 -12.26
C PRO A 109 9.88 -7.87 -13.01
N LYS A 110 11.13 -8.07 -12.58
CA LYS A 110 11.91 -9.22 -13.05
C LYS A 110 11.12 -10.45 -12.62
N SER A 111 10.50 -11.14 -13.56
CA SER A 111 9.59 -12.25 -13.32
C SER A 111 10.26 -13.30 -12.43
N HIS A 112 9.76 -13.45 -11.21
CA HIS A 112 9.67 -14.75 -10.57
C HIS A 112 8.21 -15.16 -10.70
N ASP A 113 7.97 -16.35 -11.23
CA ASP A 113 6.69 -17.02 -11.16
C ASP A 113 6.31 -17.13 -9.67
N LEU A 114 5.39 -16.29 -9.21
CA LEU A 114 4.82 -16.43 -7.88
C LEU A 114 3.68 -17.44 -7.98
N PRO A 115 3.79 -18.64 -7.39
CA PRO A 115 2.64 -19.51 -7.25
C PRO A 115 1.58 -18.80 -6.40
N VAL A 116 0.32 -19.00 -6.77
CA VAL A 116 -0.87 -18.52 -6.06
C VAL A 116 -0.99 -19.29 -4.74
N SER A 117 -0.11 -18.99 -3.79
CA SER A 117 -0.15 -19.40 -2.38
C SER A 117 1.01 -18.72 -1.65
N LEU A 118 0.82 -17.47 -1.23
CA LEU A 118 1.73 -16.84 -0.28
C LEU A 118 1.22 -17.13 1.13
N PRO A 119 1.96 -17.87 1.97
CA PRO A 119 1.65 -17.95 3.38
C PRO A 119 1.82 -16.56 4.00
N VAL A 120 0.84 -16.16 4.80
CA VAL A 120 0.88 -14.97 5.65
C VAL A 120 1.95 -15.19 6.72
N ALA A 121 3.21 -14.91 6.39
CA ALA A 121 4.29 -14.84 7.35
C ALA A 121 5.39 -13.93 6.79
N VAL A 122 5.10 -12.64 6.69
CA VAL A 122 6.16 -11.64 6.60
C VAL A 122 6.35 -11.10 8.01
N GLY A 123 7.50 -11.43 8.59
CA GLY A 123 7.95 -11.00 9.93
C GLY A 123 8.26 -9.51 9.98
N ILE A 124 7.26 -8.71 9.66
CA ILE A 124 7.17 -7.27 9.88
C ILE A 124 6.24 -7.17 11.08
N ARG A 125 6.82 -7.12 12.29
CA ARG A 125 6.10 -6.99 13.56
C ARG A 125 5.63 -5.55 13.72
#